data_AF-A0A7W1ULB0-F1
#
_entry.id   AF-A0A7W1ULB0-F1
#
_cell.length_a   1.000
_cell.length_b   1.000
_cell.length_c   1.000
_cell.angle_alpha   90.00
_cell.angle_beta   90.00
_cell.angle_gamma   90.00
#
_symmetry.space_group_name_H-M   'P 1'
#
loop_
_entity.id
_entity.type
_entity.pdbx_description
1 polymer ?
#
loop_
_entity_poly.entity_id
_entity_poly.type
_entity_poly.pdbx_seq_one_letter_code
_entity_poly.pdbx_strand_id
1 'polypeptide(L)'
;MFNKILVANRGEIALRIIRAARELGVRTVAVYSEADRLAPHVLAADEAYLIGPPPSAQSYLRADELIRVAQATGAEAIHPGYGFLSERAPFMRAVKDAGLVF
;
A
#
# COMPACT_ATOMS: atom_id res chain seq x y z
N MET A 1 17.21 6.10 -0.16
CA MET A 1 16.09 6.58 -0.99
C MET A 1 15.53 5.36 -1.71
N PHE A 2 14.21 5.14 -1.72
CA PHE A 2 13.60 3.93 -2.27
C PHE A 2 13.45 4.03 -3.79
N ASN A 3 13.51 2.89 -4.48
CA ASN A 3 13.15 2.74 -5.88
C ASN A 3 11.67 2.41 -6.07
N LYS A 4 11.06 1.69 -5.12
CA LYS A 4 9.64 1.32 -5.16
C LYS A 4 9.01 1.26 -3.77
N ILE A 5 7.81 1.80 -3.61
CA ILE A 5 7.03 1.71 -2.37
C ILE A 5 5.61 1.20 -2.63
N LEU A 6 5.04 0.51 -1.65
CA LEU A 6 3.62 0.15 -1.62
C LEU A 6 2.84 1.14 -0.75
N VAL A 7 1.68 1.56 -1.22
CA VAL A 7 0.79 2.45 -0.47
C VAL A 7 -0.35 1.64 0.12
N ALA A 8 -0.28 1.36 1.42
CA ALA A 8 -1.26 0.53 2.14
C ALA A 8 -2.50 1.33 2.56
N ASN A 9 -3.12 2.01 1.59
CA ASN A 9 -4.30 2.84 1.80
C ASN A 9 -5.12 3.01 0.50
N ARG A 10 -6.21 3.77 0.54
CA ARG A 10 -7.09 4.06 -0.61
C ARG A 10 -7.47 5.53 -0.69
N GLY A 11 -8.13 5.92 -1.78
CA GLY A 11 -8.73 7.24 -1.91
C GLY A 11 -7.70 8.36 -2.00
N GLU A 12 -8.02 9.54 -1.45
CA GLU A 12 -7.21 10.74 -1.63
C GLU A 12 -5.79 10.58 -1.07
N ILE A 13 -5.65 9.97 0.12
CA ILE A 13 -4.34 9.87 0.77
C ILE A 13 -3.40 8.98 -0.02
N ALA A 14 -3.93 7.90 -0.61
CA ALA A 14 -3.13 7.05 -1.48
C ALA A 14 -2.66 7.83 -2.71
N LEU A 15 -3.55 8.61 -3.34
CA LEU A 15 -3.21 9.47 -4.48
C LEU A 15 -2.18 10.55 -4.10
N ARG A 16 -2.29 11.13 -2.90
CA ARG A 16 -1.37 12.14 -2.36
C ARG A 16 0.04 11.57 -2.17
N ILE A 17 0.15 10.34 -1.66
CA ILE A 17 1.42 9.63 -1.50
C ILE A 17 2.02 9.29 -2.86
N ILE A 18 1.21 8.75 -3.78
CA ILE A 18 1.65 8.42 -5.14
C ILE A 18 2.24 9.64 -5.86
N ARG A 19 1.61 10.82 -5.73
CA ARG A 19 2.13 12.06 -6.31
C ARG A 19 3.51 12.45 -5.76
N ALA A 20 3.69 12.39 -4.44
CA ALA A 20 4.99 12.69 -3.83
C ALA A 20 6.07 11.67 -4.22
N ALA A 21 5.72 10.38 -4.29
CA ALA A 21 6.65 9.35 -4.75
C ALA A 21 7.08 9.61 -6.20
N ARG A 22 6.14 9.99 -7.08
CA ARG A 22 6.42 10.35 -8.48
C ARG A 22 7.36 11.54 -8.61
N GLU A 23 7.17 12.60 -7.81
CA GLU A 23 8.06 13.77 -7.78
C GLU A 23 9.51 13.40 -7.43
N LEU A 24 9.69 12.31 -6.67
CA LEU A 24 10.98 11.78 -6.26
C LEU A 24 11.52 10.67 -7.19
N GLY A 25 10.82 10.34 -8.29
CA GLY A 25 11.20 9.25 -9.19
C GLY A 25 11.03 7.85 -8.58
N VAL A 26 10.23 7.71 -7.52
CA VAL A 26 9.98 6.45 -6.81
C VAL A 26 8.75 5.78 -7.41
N ARG A 27 8.86 4.51 -7.80
CA ARG A 27 7.74 3.72 -8.33
C ARG A 27 6.75 3.36 -7.22
N THR A 28 5.49 3.20 -7.59
CA THR A 28 4.37 3.07 -6.65
C THR A 28 3.53 1.84 -6.94
N VAL A 29 3.20 1.12 -5.87
CA VAL A 29 2.26 0.00 -5.88
C VAL A 29 1.02 0.41 -5.09
N ALA A 30 -0.13 0.49 -5.76
CA ALA A 30 -1.42 0.61 -5.10
C ALA A 30 -1.98 -0.77 -4.73
N VAL A 31 -2.75 -0.80 -3.64
CA VAL A 31 -3.62 -1.94 -3.31
C VAL A 31 -5.07 -1.51 -3.40
N TYR A 32 -5.95 -2.45 -3.73
CA TYR A 32 -7.39 -2.16 -3.82
C TYR A 32 -8.27 -3.34 -3.44
N SER A 33 -9.44 -3.04 -2.89
CA SER A 33 -10.54 -3.99 -2.76
C SER A 33 -11.31 -4.11 -4.08
N GLU A 34 -12.09 -5.16 -4.29
CA GLU A 34 -12.92 -5.31 -5.51
C GLU A 34 -13.77 -4.07 -5.83
N ALA A 35 -14.32 -3.40 -4.80
CA ALA A 35 -15.12 -2.19 -4.95
C ALA A 35 -14.32 -0.97 -5.43
N ASP A 36 -13.01 -0.97 -5.20
CA ASP A 36 -12.10 0.14 -5.53
C ASP A 36 -11.35 -0.08 -6.86
N ARG A 37 -11.68 -1.11 -7.63
CA ARG A 37 -10.96 -1.49 -8.87
C ARG A 37 -10.73 -0.34 -9.85
N LEU A 38 -11.66 0.62 -9.91
CA LEU A 38 -11.59 1.80 -10.79
C LEU A 38 -11.33 3.11 -10.02
N ALA A 39 -10.91 3.02 -8.76
CA ALA A 39 -10.67 4.19 -7.94
C ALA A 39 -9.47 5.02 -8.45
N PRO A 40 -9.47 6.35 -8.26
CA PRO A 40 -8.41 7.21 -8.78
C PRO A 40 -6.98 6.83 -8.34
N HIS A 41 -6.79 6.33 -7.11
CA HIS A 41 -5.46 5.93 -6.64
C HIS A 41 -4.94 4.67 -7.35
N VAL A 42 -5.84 3.76 -7.75
CA VAL A 42 -5.52 2.55 -8.51
C VAL A 42 -5.03 2.92 -9.90
N LEU A 43 -5.75 3.81 -10.58
CA LEU A 43 -5.41 4.28 -11.92
C LEU A 43 -4.16 5.17 -11.95
N ALA A 44 -3.78 5.75 -10.81
CA ALA A 44 -2.66 6.67 -10.73
C ALA A 44 -1.32 6.01 -10.36
N ALA A 45 -1.32 4.82 -9.76
CA ALA A 45 -0.10 4.10 -9.41
C ALA A 45 0.54 3.43 -10.63
N ASP A 46 1.82 3.07 -10.52
CA ASP A 46 2.54 2.36 -11.60
C ASP A 46 2.08 0.91 -11.72
N GLU A 47 1.75 0.29 -10.59
CA GLU A 47 1.20 -1.06 -10.49
C GLU A 47 0.06 -1.08 -9.45
N ALA A 48 -0.93 -1.97 -9.62
CA ALA A 48 -2.00 -2.10 -8.65
C ALA A 48 -2.47 -3.55 -8.47
N TYR A 49 -2.69 -3.96 -7.22
CA TYR A 49 -3.02 -5.34 -6.85
C TYR A 49 -4.32 -5.44 -6.04
N LEU A 50 -5.16 -6.39 -6.44
CA LEU A 50 -6.37 -6.76 -5.71
C LEU A 50 -5.98 -7.47 -4.42
N ILE A 51 -6.47 -6.97 -3.28
CA ILE A 51 -6.15 -7.52 -1.94
C ILE A 51 -7.38 -8.12 -1.24
N GLY A 52 -8.53 -8.18 -1.90
CA GLY A 52 -9.71 -8.87 -1.37
C GLY A 52 -11.04 -8.16 -1.65
N PRO A 53 -12.13 -8.67 -1.03
CA PRO A 53 -13.48 -8.16 -1.24
C PRO A 53 -13.70 -6.78 -0.57
N PRO A 54 -14.85 -6.12 -0.80
CA PRO A 54 -15.11 -4.75 -0.34
C PRO A 54 -14.92 -4.47 1.16
N PRO A 55 -15.28 -5.37 2.11
CA PRO A 55 -15.11 -5.09 3.54
C PRO A 55 -13.64 -4.90 3.92
N SER A 56 -13.31 -3.79 4.59
CA SER A 56 -11.91 -3.48 4.94
C SER A 56 -11.25 -4.54 5.83
N ALA A 57 -12.03 -5.21 6.70
CA ALA A 57 -11.55 -6.32 7.52
C ALA A 57 -11.01 -7.50 6.68
N GLN A 58 -11.47 -7.63 5.43
CA GLN A 58 -11.08 -8.68 4.49
C GLN A 58 -10.14 -8.15 3.39
N SER A 59 -9.80 -6.86 3.40
CA SER A 59 -8.92 -6.21 2.43
C SER A 59 -7.88 -5.31 3.12
N TYR A 60 -8.15 -4.01 3.28
CA TYR A 60 -7.16 -3.03 3.79
C TYR A 60 -6.64 -3.26 5.21
N LEU A 61 -7.29 -4.13 6.00
CA LEU A 61 -6.83 -4.54 7.34
C LEU A 61 -6.10 -5.89 7.36
N ARG A 62 -5.88 -6.51 6.20
CA ARG A 62 -5.11 -7.76 6.03
C ARG A 62 -3.62 -7.46 5.94
N ALA A 63 -2.98 -7.31 7.10
CA ALA A 63 -1.54 -7.05 7.22
C ALA A 63 -0.68 -8.05 6.43
N ASP A 64 -1.03 -9.34 6.52
CA ASP A 64 -0.37 -10.44 5.82
C ASP A 64 -0.42 -10.25 4.30
N GLU A 65 -1.58 -9.90 3.76
CA GLU A 65 -1.76 -9.69 2.32
C GLU A 65 -1.01 -8.46 1.83
N LEU A 66 -1.02 -7.36 2.59
CA LEU A 66 -0.29 -6.15 2.25
C LEU A 66 1.23 -6.39 2.18
N ILE A 67 1.78 -7.12 3.15
CA ILE A 67 3.20 -7.49 3.19
C ILE A 67 3.52 -8.43 2.03
N ARG A 68 2.67 -9.43 1.76
CA ARG A 68 2.82 -10.36 0.65
C ARG A 68 2.91 -9.62 -0.70
N VAL A 69 2.02 -8.65 -0.94
CA VAL A 69 2.04 -7.84 -2.16
C VAL A 69 3.30 -6.97 -2.22
N ALA A 70 3.70 -6.34 -1.11
CA ALA A 70 4.92 -5.53 -1.09
C ALA A 70 6.16 -6.35 -1.47
N GLN A 71 6.31 -7.55 -0.90
CA GLN A 71 7.42 -8.45 -1.23
C GLN A 71 7.35 -8.96 -2.67
N ALA A 72 6.18 -9.40 -3.14
CA ALA A 72 6.00 -9.93 -4.49
C ALA A 72 6.28 -8.89 -5.59
N THR A 73 6.06 -7.61 -5.30
CA THR A 73 6.27 -6.49 -6.23
C THR A 73 7.68 -5.88 -6.13
N GLY A 74 8.47 -6.32 -5.15
CA GLY A 74 9.79 -5.75 -4.86
C GLY A 74 9.71 -4.31 -4.33
N ALA A 75 8.64 -3.95 -3.63
CA ALA A 75 8.60 -2.70 -2.87
C ALA A 75 9.57 -2.79 -1.69
N GLU A 76 10.26 -1.69 -1.40
CA GLU A 76 11.25 -1.59 -0.32
C GLU A 76 10.65 -0.98 0.96
N ALA A 77 9.51 -0.30 0.82
CA ALA A 77 8.78 0.31 1.93
C ALA A 77 7.26 0.23 1.75
N ILE A 78 6.53 0.27 2.87
CA ILE A 78 5.07 0.40 2.90
C ILE A 78 4.72 1.73 3.57
N HIS A 79 4.09 2.64 2.82
CA HIS A 79 3.54 3.87 3.40
C HIS A 79 2.09 3.65 3.82
N PRO A 80 1.73 3.74 5.11
CA PRO A 80 0.40 3.36 5.59
C PRO A 80 -0.65 4.47 5.42
N GLY A 81 -0.23 5.72 5.16
CA GLY A 81 -1.15 6.87 5.15
C GLY A 81 -1.70 7.11 6.55
N TYR A 82 -3.01 7.33 6.67
CA TYR A 82 -3.72 7.46 7.94
C TYR A 82 -4.89 6.47 8.04
N GLY A 83 -5.36 6.18 9.26
CA GLY A 83 -6.37 5.15 9.49
C GLY A 83 -5.85 3.74 9.16
N PHE A 84 -6.76 2.77 9.02
CA PHE A 84 -6.44 1.36 8.81
C PHE A 84 -5.36 0.82 9.77
N LEU A 85 -4.18 0.52 9.24
CA LEU A 85 -3.07 -0.07 9.99
C LEU A 85 -1.96 0.94 10.35
N SER A 86 -2.11 2.23 10.02
CA SER A 86 -1.09 3.27 10.28
C SER A 86 -0.66 3.39 11.75
N GLU A 87 -1.57 3.09 12.68
CA GLU A 87 -1.31 3.17 14.13
C GLU A 87 -1.22 1.79 14.81
N ARG A 88 -1.05 0.72 14.03
CA ARG A 88 -1.00 -0.65 14.55
C ARG A 88 0.44 -1.10 14.73
N ALA A 89 0.94 -1.01 15.97
CA ALA A 89 2.28 -1.48 16.32
C ALA A 89 2.60 -2.93 15.86
N PRO A 90 1.66 -3.90 15.94
CA PRO A 90 1.91 -5.24 15.39
C PRO A 90 2.15 -5.25 13.88
N PHE A 91 1.45 -4.40 13.12
CA PHE A 91 1.66 -4.29 11.68
C PHE A 91 3.04 -3.70 11.37
N MET A 92 3.42 -2.61 12.03
CA MET A 92 4.76 -2.02 11.88
C MET A 92 5.87 -3.03 12.16
N ARG A 93 5.73 -3.85 13.22
CA ARG A 93 6.69 -4.92 13.53
C ARG A 93 6.75 -5.96 12.41
N ALA A 94 5.59 -6.45 11.95
CA ALA A 94 5.53 -7.42 10.86
C ALA A 94 6.15 -6.89 9.55
N VAL A 95 5.97 -5.61 9.23
CA VAL A 95 6.60 -4.96 8.07
C VAL A 95 8.13 -4.97 8.21
N LYS A 96 8.66 -4.62 9.38
CA LYS A 96 10.11 -4.67 9.65
C LYS A 96 10.68 -6.09 9.62
N ASP A 97 9.97 -7.05 10.23
CA ASP A 97 10.37 -8.46 10.24
C ASP A 97 10.38 -9.06 8.82
N ALA A 98 9.56 -8.52 7.92
CA ALA A 98 9.53 -8.85 6.49
C ALA A 98 10.64 -8.18 5.66
N GLY A 99 11.53 -7.41 6.29
CA GLY A 99 12.64 -6.71 5.63
C GLY A 99 12.24 -5.41 4.91
N LEU A 100 11.05 -4.87 5.21
CA LEU A 100 10.51 -3.66 4.59
C LEU A 100 10.62 -2.47 5.54
N VAL A 101 10.72 -1.26 5.00
CA VAL A 101 10.57 -0.03 5.80
C VAL A 101 9.10 0.30 6.01
N PHE A 102 8.74 0.70 7.24
CA PHE A 102 7.42 1.20 7.63
C PHE A 102 7.46 2.72 7.79
#